data_AF-A0A7H0Y221-F1
#
_entry.id   AF-A0A7H0Y221-F1
#
_cell.length_a   1.000
_cell.length_b   1.000
_cell.length_c   1.000
_cell.angle_alpha   90.00
_cell.angle_beta   90.00
_cell.angle_gamma   90.00
#
_symmetry.space_group_name_H-M   'P 1'
#
loop_
_entity.id
_entity.type
_entity.pdbx_description
1 polymer ?
#
loop_
_entity_poly.entity_id
_entity_poly.type
_entity_poly.pdbx_seq_one_letter_code
_entity_poly.pdbx_strand_id
1 'polypeptide(L)'
;MKPKSTLSIWKIIFWGIIFAAIAYPFAFSTQKAIPSLYIFSSYHNFLIKGGGFLNSHKTFILVILISLFFTGSKRYYSVTASKMRLRHLDQEIDRWKFTPYIAPLHLYYMFFPPQTYSLSSWKGAQAIDTSYRYTVDRFRNLIFKRSYTSLEAQKRPTLFQIIGFKTTLEIFGYLISLLSSLFIMIYFKQDLSYYSGLGLAMIPIQTFLTRRIYWLLKAIFHSGATYIYVDKFFLNNYGTREPYIKLNDTLPDQKIGLKILEVWEEECLRRQKIYNKFRKMENNQAIILDCPALPESPFSEREISSWIDDISEDGITVRNQSNKEQLNRSPQKNSFNSKVIQLSHYKRRKI
;
A
#
# COMPACT_ATOMS: atom_id res chain seq x y z
N MET A 1 -10.34 9.62 -12.86
CA MET A 1 -11.17 8.39 -12.93
C MET A 1 -12.04 8.31 -11.67
N LYS A 2 -13.36 8.53 -11.79
CA LYS A 2 -14.31 8.21 -10.71
C LYS A 2 -14.19 6.70 -10.44
N PRO A 3 -13.99 6.24 -9.20
CA PRO A 3 -13.91 4.80 -8.93
C PRO A 3 -15.23 4.18 -9.39
N LYS A 4 -15.14 3.28 -10.39
CA LYS A 4 -16.25 2.40 -10.78
C LYS A 4 -16.83 1.80 -9.51
N SER A 5 -18.14 1.91 -9.35
CA SER A 5 -18.87 1.45 -8.18
C SER A 5 -18.38 0.06 -7.78
N THR A 6 -17.78 -0.04 -6.59
CA THR A 6 -17.68 -1.36 -5.94
C THR A 6 -19.11 -1.82 -5.76
N LEU A 7 -19.56 -2.74 -6.62
CA LEU A 7 -20.86 -3.37 -6.52
C LEU A 7 -20.95 -3.95 -5.12
N SER A 8 -21.67 -3.22 -4.25
CA SER A 8 -21.95 -3.68 -2.90
C SER A 8 -22.72 -4.97 -3.06
N ILE A 9 -22.37 -6.00 -2.29
CA ILE A 9 -23.10 -7.29 -2.26
C ILE A 9 -24.60 -7.04 -2.07
N TRP A 10 -24.97 -6.03 -1.28
CA TRP A 10 -26.35 -5.57 -1.12
C TRP A 10 -27.01 -5.07 -2.39
N LYS A 11 -26.27 -4.36 -3.26
CA LYS A 11 -26.78 -3.94 -4.57
C LYS A 11 -27.00 -5.15 -5.47
N ILE A 12 -26.11 -6.14 -5.44
CA ILE A 12 -26.26 -7.37 -6.24
C ILE A 12 -27.51 -8.14 -5.77
N ILE A 13 -27.68 -8.31 -4.46
CA ILE A 13 -28.83 -9.00 -3.87
C ILE A 13 -30.13 -8.23 -4.19
N PHE A 14 -30.15 -6.92 -3.96
CA PHE A 14 -31.31 -6.06 -4.21
C PHE A 14 -31.74 -6.06 -5.69
N TRP A 15 -30.80 -5.83 -6.61
CA TRP A 15 -31.08 -5.89 -8.04
C TRP A 15 -31.42 -7.30 -8.51
N GLY A 16 -30.83 -8.33 -7.90
CA GLY A 16 -31.17 -9.73 -8.18
C GLY A 16 -32.63 -10.06 -7.81
N ILE A 17 -33.11 -9.59 -6.67
CA ILE A 17 -34.51 -9.76 -6.24
C ILE A 17 -35.47 -9.01 -7.16
N ILE A 18 -35.15 -7.75 -7.49
CA ILE A 18 -35.97 -6.94 -8.40
C ILE A 18 -36.03 -7.58 -9.78
N PHE A 19 -34.88 -8.01 -10.30
CA PHE A 19 -34.82 -8.68 -11.60
C PHE A 19 -35.62 -9.98 -11.58
N ALA A 20 -35.54 -10.77 -10.51
CA ALA A 20 -36.34 -11.98 -10.37
C ALA A 20 -37.86 -11.69 -10.33
N ALA A 21 -38.28 -10.66 -9.61
CA ALA A 21 -39.67 -10.25 -9.52
C ALA A 21 -40.23 -9.76 -10.87
N ILE A 22 -39.43 -9.03 -11.66
CA ILE A 22 -39.81 -8.53 -12.99
C ILE A 22 -39.77 -9.65 -14.04
N ALA A 23 -38.79 -10.54 -13.98
CA ALA A 23 -38.64 -11.65 -14.91
C ALA A 23 -39.80 -12.65 -14.80
N TYR A 24 -40.42 -12.78 -13.63
CA TYR A 24 -41.53 -13.72 -13.39
C TYR A 24 -42.76 -13.47 -14.28
N PRO A 25 -43.41 -12.29 -14.29
CA PRO A 25 -44.55 -12.01 -15.18
C PRO A 25 -44.15 -11.98 -16.67
N PHE A 26 -42.91 -11.59 -16.98
CA PHE A 26 -42.41 -11.59 -18.35
C PHE A 26 -42.27 -13.03 -18.89
N ALA A 27 -41.62 -13.92 -18.13
CA ALA A 27 -41.51 -15.33 -18.47
C ALA A 27 -42.89 -16.00 -18.60
N PHE A 28 -43.84 -15.66 -17.72
CA PHE A 28 -45.21 -16.14 -17.80
C PHE A 28 -45.90 -15.70 -19.09
N SER A 29 -45.79 -14.41 -19.43
CA SER A 29 -46.40 -13.85 -20.64
C SER A 29 -45.79 -14.41 -21.92
N THR A 30 -44.47 -14.63 -21.95
CA THR A 30 -43.79 -15.22 -23.12
C THR A 30 -44.14 -16.69 -23.31
N GLN A 31 -44.22 -17.49 -22.24
CA GLN A 31 -44.69 -18.88 -22.35
C GLN A 31 -46.18 -18.95 -22.73
N LYS A 32 -47.01 -18.00 -22.28
CA LYS A 32 -48.41 -17.91 -22.71
C LYS A 32 -48.54 -17.59 -24.21
N ALA A 33 -47.66 -16.73 -24.74
CA ALA A 33 -47.64 -16.39 -26.16
C ALA A 33 -47.03 -17.51 -27.03
N ILE A 34 -46.04 -18.25 -26.51
CA ILE A 34 -45.33 -19.32 -27.22
C ILE A 34 -45.21 -20.54 -26.29
N PRO A 35 -46.20 -21.45 -26.28
CA PRO A 35 -46.26 -22.58 -25.33
C PRO A 35 -45.08 -23.56 -25.39
N SER A 36 -44.42 -23.68 -26.55
CA SER A 36 -43.32 -24.62 -26.78
C SER A 36 -42.01 -24.27 -26.09
N LEU A 37 -41.86 -23.05 -25.57
CA LEU A 37 -40.57 -22.58 -25.03
C LEU A 37 -40.32 -22.97 -23.56
N TYR A 38 -41.33 -23.41 -22.79
CA TYR A 38 -41.21 -23.84 -21.38
C TYR A 38 -40.37 -22.93 -20.44
N ILE A 39 -40.22 -21.64 -20.79
CA ILE A 39 -39.34 -20.68 -20.10
C ILE A 39 -39.84 -20.41 -18.69
N PHE A 40 -41.14 -20.20 -18.51
CA PHE A 40 -41.76 -19.96 -17.20
C PHE A 40 -41.70 -21.21 -16.32
N SER A 41 -42.04 -22.38 -16.84
CA SER A 41 -41.99 -23.63 -16.07
C SER A 41 -40.57 -23.93 -15.55
N SER A 42 -39.56 -23.72 -16.40
CA SER A 42 -38.15 -23.89 -16.02
C SER A 42 -37.72 -22.86 -14.98
N TYR A 43 -38.08 -21.59 -15.17
CA TYR A 43 -37.77 -20.50 -14.25
C TYR A 43 -38.47 -20.66 -12.89
N HIS A 44 -39.74 -21.03 -12.89
CA HIS A 44 -40.52 -21.29 -11.69
C HIS A 44 -39.95 -22.47 -10.89
N ASN A 45 -39.61 -23.57 -11.56
CA ASN A 45 -38.93 -24.71 -10.92
C ASN A 45 -37.57 -24.32 -10.35
N PHE A 46 -36.81 -23.47 -11.04
CA PHE A 46 -35.55 -22.93 -10.51
C PHE A 46 -35.79 -22.10 -9.24
N LEU A 47 -36.79 -21.22 -9.23
CA LEU A 47 -37.16 -20.43 -8.06
C LEU A 47 -37.64 -21.30 -6.90
N ILE A 48 -38.46 -22.33 -7.15
CA ILE A 48 -38.90 -23.27 -6.11
C ILE A 48 -37.70 -24.02 -5.53
N LYS A 49 -36.82 -24.57 -6.37
CA LYS A 49 -35.62 -25.28 -5.90
C LYS A 49 -34.68 -24.35 -5.12
N GLY A 50 -34.48 -23.12 -5.61
CA GLY A 50 -33.68 -22.11 -4.94
C GLY A 50 -34.29 -21.67 -3.60
N GLY A 51 -35.60 -21.41 -3.56
CA GLY A 51 -36.34 -21.08 -2.35
C GLY A 51 -36.35 -22.22 -1.33
N GLY A 52 -36.54 -23.45 -1.79
CA GLY A 52 -36.42 -24.67 -0.98
C GLY A 52 -35.02 -24.80 -0.38
N PHE A 53 -33.97 -24.61 -1.19
CA PHE A 53 -32.58 -24.62 -0.71
C PHE A 53 -32.32 -23.55 0.36
N LEU A 54 -32.77 -22.31 0.12
CA LEU A 54 -32.62 -21.21 1.07
C LEU A 54 -33.37 -21.48 2.39
N ASN A 55 -34.58 -22.03 2.32
CA ASN A 55 -35.36 -22.34 3.51
C ASN A 55 -34.74 -23.49 4.31
N SER A 56 -34.29 -24.56 3.63
CA SER A 56 -33.63 -25.71 4.26
C SER A 56 -32.30 -25.33 4.93
N HIS A 57 -31.57 -24.34 4.39
CA HIS A 57 -30.27 -23.91 4.91
C HIS A 57 -30.28 -22.51 5.55
N LYS A 58 -31.46 -22.00 5.91
CA LYS A 58 -31.62 -20.61 6.38
C LYS A 58 -30.71 -20.25 7.54
N THR A 59 -30.57 -21.15 8.51
CA THR A 59 -29.76 -20.93 9.71
C THR A 59 -28.28 -20.84 9.37
N PHE A 60 -27.78 -21.72 8.52
CA PHE A 60 -26.39 -21.73 8.05
C PHE A 60 -26.05 -20.43 7.31
N ILE A 61 -26.91 -20.04 6.36
CA ILE A 61 -26.72 -18.81 5.56
C ILE A 61 -26.76 -17.57 6.46
N LEU A 62 -27.71 -17.51 7.41
CA LEU A 62 -27.85 -16.39 8.34
C LEU A 62 -26.63 -16.27 9.25
N VAL A 63 -26.10 -17.37 9.78
CA VAL A 63 -24.89 -17.36 10.62
C VAL A 63 -23.68 -16.87 9.83
N ILE A 64 -23.50 -17.30 8.57
CA ILE A 64 -22.42 -16.79 7.71
C ILE A 64 -22.58 -15.28 7.47
N LEU A 65 -23.78 -14.82 7.13
CA LEU A 65 -24.04 -13.40 6.85
C LEU A 65 -23.78 -12.52 8.07
N ILE A 66 -24.30 -12.91 9.23
CA ILE A 66 -24.05 -12.21 10.51
C ILE A 66 -22.55 -12.20 10.80
N SER A 67 -21.88 -13.35 10.69
CA SER A 67 -20.44 -13.46 10.91
C SER A 67 -19.65 -12.53 9.97
N LEU A 68 -20.02 -12.46 8.69
CA LEU A 68 -19.41 -11.53 7.73
C LEU A 68 -19.77 -10.06 8.00
N PHE A 69 -20.86 -9.77 8.68
CA PHE A 69 -21.17 -8.40 9.07
C PHE A 69 -20.30 -7.96 10.26
N PHE A 70 -20.26 -8.76 11.33
CA PHE A 70 -19.60 -8.40 12.58
C PHE A 70 -18.07 -8.54 12.57
N THR A 71 -17.51 -9.42 11.74
CA THR A 71 -16.04 -9.64 11.69
C THR A 71 -15.29 -8.60 10.84
N GLY A 72 -15.98 -7.60 10.29
CA GLY A 72 -15.44 -6.72 9.26
C GLY A 72 -14.72 -5.48 9.78
N SER A 73 -13.39 -5.48 9.74
CA SER A 73 -12.60 -4.25 9.93
C SER A 73 -11.63 -4.01 8.77
N LYS A 74 -12.06 -3.19 7.79
CA LYS A 74 -11.21 -2.71 6.69
C LYS A 74 -10.03 -1.86 7.20
N ARG A 75 -10.15 -1.29 8.41
CA ARG A 75 -9.11 -0.49 9.07
C ARG A 75 -7.85 -1.30 9.36
N TYR A 76 -8.01 -2.59 9.65
CA TYR A 76 -6.88 -3.46 9.96
C TYR A 76 -5.90 -3.57 8.78
N TYR A 77 -6.42 -3.73 7.55
CA TYR A 77 -5.62 -3.72 6.33
C TYR A 77 -4.80 -2.43 6.18
N SER A 78 -5.45 -1.26 6.29
CA SER A 78 -4.77 0.02 6.04
C SER A 78 -3.66 0.28 7.06
N VAL A 79 -3.90 -0.04 8.34
CA VAL A 79 -2.91 0.13 9.40
C VAL A 79 -1.71 -0.79 9.19
N THR A 80 -1.96 -2.07 8.90
CA THR A 80 -0.88 -3.05 8.68
C THR A 80 -0.08 -2.72 7.43
N ALA A 81 -0.72 -2.36 6.32
CA ALA A 81 -0.05 -2.00 5.08
C ALA A 81 0.82 -0.74 5.25
N SER A 82 0.33 0.29 5.94
CA SER A 82 1.13 1.48 6.25
C SER A 82 2.35 1.15 7.13
N LYS A 83 2.18 0.27 8.12
CA LYS A 83 3.28 -0.16 8.98
C LYS A 83 4.35 -0.93 8.21
N MET A 84 3.96 -1.81 7.28
CA MET A 84 4.89 -2.54 6.40
C MET A 84 5.67 -1.58 5.50
N ARG A 85 4.98 -0.59 4.89
CA ARG A 85 5.63 0.43 4.05
C ARG A 85 6.66 1.24 4.83
N LEU A 86 6.32 1.68 6.05
CA LEU A 86 7.26 2.42 6.90
C LEU A 86 8.47 1.57 7.26
N ARG A 87 8.27 0.31 7.65
CA ARG A 87 9.39 -0.61 7.94
C ARG A 87 10.26 -0.84 6.70
N HIS A 88 9.66 -0.95 5.52
CA HIS A 88 10.39 -1.08 4.25
C HIS A 88 11.31 0.12 4.02
N LEU A 89 10.78 1.33 4.22
CA LEU A 89 11.56 2.56 4.13
C LEU A 89 12.69 2.59 5.17
N ASP A 90 12.39 2.30 6.43
CA ASP A 90 13.39 2.31 7.50
C ASP A 90 14.53 1.33 7.25
N GLN A 91 14.21 0.10 6.82
CA GLN A 91 15.22 -0.92 6.50
C GLN A 91 16.06 -0.54 5.30
N GLU A 92 15.47 0.10 4.29
CA GLU A 92 16.21 0.56 3.12
C GLU A 92 17.07 1.78 3.46
N ILE A 93 16.64 2.67 4.36
CA ILE A 93 17.51 3.73 4.89
C ILE A 93 18.66 3.13 5.69
N ASP A 94 18.38 2.19 6.59
CA ASP A 94 19.39 1.52 7.43
C ASP A 94 20.45 0.79 6.60
N ARG A 95 20.05 0.23 5.46
CA ARG A 95 20.94 -0.46 4.52
C ARG A 95 21.98 0.49 3.89
N TRP A 96 21.60 1.74 3.66
CA TRP A 96 22.41 2.76 2.98
C TRP A 96 23.01 3.81 3.94
N LYS A 97 22.68 3.78 5.24
CA LYS A 97 23.03 4.83 6.21
C LYS A 97 24.52 5.14 6.34
N PHE A 98 25.38 4.15 6.06
CA PHE A 98 26.83 4.29 6.15
C PHE A 98 27.50 4.53 4.80
N THR A 99 26.71 4.90 3.79
CA THR A 99 27.19 5.19 2.44
C THR A 99 26.94 6.65 2.10
N PRO A 100 27.70 7.25 1.16
CA PRO A 100 27.49 8.63 0.74
C PRO A 100 26.27 8.81 -0.19
N TYR A 101 25.48 7.75 -0.39
CA TYR A 101 24.42 7.69 -1.39
C TYR A 101 23.03 7.68 -0.76
N ILE A 102 22.05 8.23 -1.48
CA ILE A 102 20.65 8.13 -1.08
C ILE A 102 20.09 6.73 -1.38
N ALA A 103 19.34 6.17 -0.44
CA ALA A 103 18.68 4.90 -0.62
C ALA A 103 17.64 4.98 -1.78
N PRO A 104 17.65 4.05 -2.77
CA PRO A 104 16.77 4.13 -3.94
C PRO A 104 15.27 4.24 -3.59
N LEU A 105 14.78 3.44 -2.63
CA LEU A 105 13.38 3.52 -2.19
C LEU A 105 13.05 4.89 -1.59
N HIS A 106 13.99 5.47 -0.85
CA HIS A 106 13.82 6.77 -0.22
C HIS A 106 13.70 7.86 -1.29
N LEU A 107 14.64 7.88 -2.24
CA LEU A 107 14.58 8.80 -3.38
C LEU A 107 13.29 8.61 -4.20
N TYR A 108 12.88 7.36 -4.43
CA TYR A 108 11.62 7.06 -5.10
C TYR A 108 10.42 7.67 -4.36
N TYR A 109 10.37 7.59 -3.03
CA TYR A 109 9.30 8.22 -2.25
C TYR A 109 9.40 9.75 -2.17
N MET A 110 10.59 10.33 -2.36
CA MET A 110 10.74 11.78 -2.55
C MET A 110 10.11 12.24 -3.86
N PHE A 111 10.27 11.47 -4.96
CA PHE A 111 9.63 11.77 -6.25
C PHE A 111 8.16 11.37 -6.33
N PHE A 112 7.77 10.31 -5.61
CA PHE A 112 6.41 9.76 -5.62
C PHE A 112 5.89 9.65 -4.18
N PRO A 113 5.31 10.74 -3.65
CA PRO A 113 4.80 10.77 -2.28
C PRO A 113 3.87 9.60 -2.00
N PRO A 114 4.14 8.79 -0.95
CA PRO A 114 3.32 7.63 -0.62
C PRO A 114 1.89 8.07 -0.30
N GLN A 115 0.92 7.36 -0.86
CA GLN A 115 -0.50 7.67 -0.67
C GLN A 115 -1.09 6.80 0.44
N THR A 116 -2.16 7.26 1.10
CA THR A 116 -2.83 6.48 2.15
C THR A 116 -3.42 5.17 1.60
N TYR A 117 -3.29 4.09 2.37
CA TYR A 117 -3.97 2.80 2.13
C TYR A 117 -5.46 2.81 2.55
N SER A 118 -5.99 3.96 2.98
CA SER A 118 -7.38 4.04 3.39
C SER A 118 -8.34 3.64 2.27
N LEU A 119 -9.07 2.55 2.49
CA LEU A 119 -10.17 2.08 1.65
C LEU A 119 -11.44 2.91 1.82
N SER A 120 -11.53 3.73 2.89
CA SER A 120 -12.62 4.69 3.00
C SER A 120 -12.34 5.84 2.03
N SER A 121 -13.35 6.23 1.25
CA SER A 121 -13.33 7.44 0.41
C SER A 121 -13.24 8.73 1.23
N TRP A 122 -12.85 8.63 2.50
CA TRP A 122 -12.80 9.73 3.43
C TRP A 122 -11.60 10.59 3.11
N LYS A 123 -11.88 11.77 2.52
CA LYS A 123 -10.88 12.78 2.18
C LYS A 123 -9.99 13.14 3.38
N GLY A 124 -10.52 13.04 4.61
CA GLY A 124 -9.77 13.23 5.85
C GLY A 124 -8.59 12.27 6.01
N ALA A 125 -8.72 10.99 5.62
CA ALA A 125 -7.62 10.03 5.75
C ALA A 125 -6.44 10.34 4.81
N GLN A 126 -6.70 10.98 3.66
CA GLN A 126 -5.64 11.45 2.76
C GLN A 126 -5.00 12.75 3.28
N ALA A 127 -5.81 13.64 3.85
CA ALA A 127 -5.32 14.91 4.39
C ALA A 127 -4.42 14.72 5.62
N ILE A 128 -4.66 13.69 6.43
CA ILE A 128 -3.96 13.48 7.73
C ILE A 128 -2.88 12.39 7.62
N ASP A 129 -2.64 11.82 6.43
CA ASP A 129 -1.65 10.76 6.25
C ASP A 129 -0.22 11.27 6.47
N THR A 130 0.48 10.83 7.50
CA THR A 130 1.83 11.33 7.82
C THR A 130 2.96 10.62 7.07
N SER A 131 2.65 9.73 6.11
CA SER A 131 3.66 8.88 5.45
C SER A 131 4.69 9.70 4.68
N TYR A 132 4.25 10.72 3.93
CA TYR A 132 5.19 11.58 3.19
C TYR A 132 5.96 12.51 4.12
N ARG A 133 5.31 13.06 5.16
CA ARG A 133 5.98 13.83 6.22
C ARG A 133 7.16 13.06 6.80
N TYR A 134 6.92 11.82 7.21
CA TYR A 134 7.96 10.92 7.71
C TYR A 134 9.10 10.70 6.71
N THR A 135 8.80 10.57 5.42
CA THR A 135 9.80 10.38 4.36
C THR A 135 10.72 11.61 4.23
N VAL A 136 10.13 12.81 4.24
CA VAL A 136 10.88 14.08 4.15
C VAL A 136 11.70 14.32 5.42
N ASP A 137 11.12 14.07 6.60
CA ASP A 137 11.84 14.20 7.87
C ASP A 137 13.07 13.28 7.92
N ARG A 138 12.96 12.06 7.40
CA ARG A 138 14.09 11.14 7.28
C ARG A 138 15.13 11.62 6.27
N PHE A 139 14.70 12.18 5.13
CA PHE A 139 15.60 12.72 4.12
C PHE A 139 16.42 13.88 4.67
N ARG A 140 15.76 14.82 5.34
CA ARG A 140 16.40 15.91 6.08
C ARG A 140 17.47 15.39 7.03
N ASN A 141 17.10 14.47 7.91
CA ASN A 141 18.04 13.90 8.89
C ASN A 141 19.26 13.23 8.24
N LEU A 142 19.11 12.59 7.07
CA LEU A 142 20.23 12.01 6.33
C LEU A 142 21.16 13.09 5.76
N ILE A 143 20.60 14.19 5.24
CA ILE A 143 21.41 15.31 4.73
C ILE A 143 22.23 15.96 5.85
N PHE A 144 21.66 16.12 7.04
CA PHE A 144 22.33 16.81 8.16
C PHE A 144 23.31 15.93 8.94
N LYS A 145 23.16 14.61 8.94
CA LYS A 145 24.02 13.68 9.71
C LYS A 145 24.94 12.87 8.81
N ARG A 146 25.80 13.57 8.06
CA ARG A 146 26.74 12.94 7.13
C ARG A 146 27.87 12.25 7.89
N SER A 147 27.83 10.93 7.93
CA SER A 147 28.97 10.11 8.32
C SER A 147 28.86 8.78 7.58
N TYR A 148 29.81 8.49 6.69
CA TYR A 148 29.84 7.24 5.92
C TYR A 148 31.14 6.49 6.21
N THR A 149 31.05 5.16 6.22
CA THR A 149 32.21 4.26 6.47
C THR A 149 32.40 3.24 5.36
N SER A 150 31.46 3.15 4.41
CA SER A 150 31.46 2.19 3.31
C SER A 150 30.97 2.85 2.02
N LEU A 151 31.47 2.40 0.87
CA LEU A 151 30.91 2.74 -0.44
C LEU A 151 29.86 1.74 -0.90
N GLU A 152 29.78 0.58 -0.26
CA GLU A 152 28.83 -0.48 -0.60
C GLU A 152 27.69 -0.54 0.41
N ALA A 153 26.47 -0.62 -0.11
CA ALA A 153 25.27 -0.83 0.68
C ALA A 153 25.15 -2.28 1.14
N GLN A 154 24.52 -2.51 2.29
CA GLN A 154 24.24 -3.86 2.77
C GLN A 154 23.29 -4.62 1.81
N LYS A 155 23.07 -5.92 2.04
CA LYS A 155 22.10 -6.69 1.24
C LYS A 155 20.67 -6.17 1.45
N ARG A 156 19.85 -6.23 0.40
CA ARG A 156 18.43 -5.86 0.46
C ARG A 156 17.69 -6.63 1.56
N PRO A 157 16.78 -5.98 2.29
CA PRO A 157 15.93 -6.66 3.24
C PRO A 157 15.02 -7.67 2.52
N THR A 158 14.83 -8.83 3.15
CA THR A 158 13.90 -9.84 2.66
C THR A 158 12.45 -9.45 2.96
N LEU A 159 11.49 -10.03 2.24
CA LEU A 159 10.07 -9.76 2.47
C LEU A 159 9.66 -10.03 3.92
N PHE A 160 10.20 -11.06 4.56
CA PHE A 160 9.94 -11.37 5.97
C PHE A 160 10.44 -10.29 6.92
N GLN A 161 11.59 -9.69 6.63
CA GLN A 161 12.11 -8.56 7.41
C GLN A 161 11.19 -7.33 7.27
N ILE A 162 10.66 -7.08 6.08
CA ILE A 162 9.75 -5.94 5.81
C ILE A 162 8.38 -6.17 6.49
N ILE A 163 7.81 -7.37 6.38
CA ILE A 163 6.56 -7.77 7.06
C ILE A 163 6.70 -7.68 8.58
N GLY A 164 7.89 -8.04 9.07
CA GLY A 164 8.31 -7.99 10.46
C GLY A 164 7.75 -9.15 11.30
N PHE A 165 8.55 -9.57 12.28
CA PHE A 165 8.31 -10.76 13.09
C PHE A 165 6.91 -10.80 13.74
N LYS A 166 6.46 -9.68 14.33
CA LYS A 166 5.14 -9.60 14.96
C LYS A 166 4.00 -9.94 13.99
N THR A 167 4.01 -9.38 12.78
CA THR A 167 2.94 -9.63 11.80
C THR A 167 3.00 -11.05 11.26
N THR A 168 4.22 -11.59 11.09
CA THR A 168 4.43 -12.98 10.68
C THR A 168 3.86 -13.95 11.73
N LEU A 169 4.14 -13.72 13.02
CA LEU A 169 3.55 -14.50 14.11
C LEU A 169 2.03 -14.40 14.16
N GLU A 170 1.46 -13.22 13.94
CA GLU A 170 0.00 -13.05 13.87
C GLU A 170 -0.61 -13.92 12.76
N ILE A 171 0.01 -13.99 11.57
CA ILE A 171 -0.46 -14.84 10.46
C ILE A 171 -0.39 -16.32 10.85
N PHE A 172 0.74 -16.78 11.37
CA PHE A 172 0.89 -18.17 11.81
C PHE A 172 -0.07 -18.53 12.94
N GLY A 173 -0.26 -17.65 13.92
CA GLY A 173 -1.20 -17.84 15.01
C GLY A 173 -2.64 -17.99 14.51
N TYR A 174 -3.06 -17.18 13.53
CA TYR A 174 -4.39 -17.33 12.92
C TYR A 174 -4.52 -18.61 12.07
N LEU A 175 -3.48 -19.01 11.35
CA LEU A 175 -3.48 -20.26 10.57
C LEU A 175 -3.57 -21.49 11.48
N ILE A 176 -2.75 -21.55 12.53
CA ILE A 176 -2.78 -22.61 13.53
C ILE A 176 -4.16 -22.65 14.20
N SER A 177 -4.69 -21.50 14.61
CA SER A 177 -6.03 -21.41 15.22
C SER A 177 -7.13 -21.92 14.27
N LEU A 178 -7.02 -21.61 12.97
CA LEU A 178 -7.98 -22.08 11.96
C LEU A 178 -7.90 -23.61 11.81
N LEU A 179 -6.69 -24.17 11.72
CA LEU A 179 -6.47 -25.62 11.67
C LEU A 179 -6.97 -26.31 12.93
N SER A 180 -6.62 -25.79 14.12
CA SER A 180 -7.11 -26.31 15.40
C SER A 180 -8.64 -26.31 15.46
N SER A 181 -9.30 -25.28 14.96
CA SER A 181 -10.78 -25.25 14.91
C SER A 181 -11.37 -26.36 14.03
N LEU A 182 -10.71 -26.71 12.92
CA LEU A 182 -11.11 -27.81 12.04
C LEU A 182 -10.86 -29.16 12.71
N PHE A 183 -9.71 -29.34 13.36
CA PHE A 183 -9.40 -30.57 14.11
C PHE A 183 -10.37 -30.79 15.27
N ILE A 184 -10.72 -29.75 16.02
CA ILE A 184 -11.72 -29.82 17.10
C ILE A 184 -13.08 -30.26 16.52
N MET A 185 -13.49 -29.71 15.37
CA MET A 185 -14.73 -30.15 14.71
C MET A 185 -14.70 -31.62 14.34
N ILE A 186 -13.62 -32.10 13.72
CA ILE A 186 -13.47 -33.50 13.31
C ILE A 186 -13.40 -34.44 14.52
N TYR A 187 -12.75 -34.01 15.60
CA TYR A 187 -12.65 -34.81 16.83
C TYR A 187 -14.00 -35.02 17.51
N PHE A 188 -14.84 -33.98 17.60
CA PHE A 188 -16.15 -34.06 18.25
C PHE A 188 -17.28 -34.53 17.33
N LYS A 189 -17.13 -34.41 16.02
CA LYS A 189 -18.07 -34.95 15.02
C LYS A 189 -17.28 -35.68 13.93
N GLN A 190 -17.47 -37.00 13.85
CA GLN A 190 -16.91 -37.83 12.78
C GLN A 190 -17.32 -37.33 11.37
N ASP A 191 -18.51 -36.71 11.26
CA ASP A 191 -18.97 -36.05 10.04
C ASP A 191 -18.87 -34.51 10.13
N LEU A 192 -18.18 -33.91 9.16
CA LEU A 192 -18.00 -32.46 8.93
C LEU A 192 -19.31 -31.73 8.54
N SER A 193 -20.38 -31.92 9.31
CA SER A 193 -21.67 -31.27 9.10
C SER A 193 -21.67 -29.86 9.69
N TYR A 194 -21.45 -28.87 8.81
CA TYR A 194 -21.58 -27.44 9.15
C TYR A 194 -23.04 -26.98 9.37
N TYR A 195 -24.01 -27.84 9.10
CA TYR A 195 -25.43 -27.51 9.12
C TYR A 195 -26.09 -27.65 10.49
N SER A 196 -25.42 -28.21 11.51
CA SER A 196 -26.01 -28.36 12.84
C SER A 196 -24.99 -28.40 13.99
N GLY A 197 -25.45 -27.98 15.18
CA GLY A 197 -24.71 -28.09 16.44
C GLY A 197 -23.39 -27.33 16.44
N LEU A 198 -22.32 -28.00 16.86
CA LEU A 198 -20.97 -27.42 16.97
C LEU A 198 -20.44 -26.85 15.64
N GLY A 199 -20.81 -27.45 14.51
CA GLY A 199 -20.43 -26.95 13.19
C GLY A 199 -20.96 -25.53 12.91
N LEU A 200 -22.21 -25.24 13.25
CA LEU A 200 -22.78 -23.89 13.13
C LEU A 200 -22.10 -22.90 14.08
N ALA A 201 -21.80 -23.32 15.31
CA ALA A 201 -21.14 -22.47 16.31
C ALA A 201 -19.69 -22.11 15.95
N MET A 202 -19.01 -22.94 15.15
CA MET A 202 -17.64 -22.69 14.69
C MET A 202 -17.56 -21.74 13.49
N ILE A 203 -18.66 -21.53 12.75
CA ILE A 203 -18.68 -20.65 11.57
C ILE A 203 -18.23 -19.22 11.90
N PRO A 204 -18.73 -18.54 12.96
CA PRO A 204 -18.26 -17.19 13.29
C PRO A 204 -16.76 -17.13 13.58
N ILE A 205 -16.22 -18.13 14.28
CA ILE A 205 -14.80 -18.24 14.62
C ILE A 205 -13.97 -18.41 13.35
N GLN A 206 -14.31 -19.40 12.52
CA GLN A 206 -13.62 -19.67 11.26
C GLN A 206 -13.71 -18.48 10.30
N THR A 207 -14.90 -17.87 10.19
CA THR A 207 -15.11 -16.67 9.37
C THR A 207 -14.23 -15.51 9.84
N PHE A 208 -14.14 -15.28 11.16
CA PHE A 208 -13.24 -14.26 11.72
C PHE A 208 -11.78 -14.53 11.37
N LEU A 209 -11.30 -15.75 11.60
CA LEU A 209 -9.91 -16.16 11.35
C LEU A 209 -9.55 -16.04 9.87
N THR A 210 -10.34 -16.64 8.98
CA THR A 210 -10.13 -16.59 7.53
C THR A 210 -10.11 -15.14 7.04
N ARG A 211 -10.98 -14.29 7.58
CA ARG A 211 -11.01 -12.88 7.19
C ARG A 211 -9.80 -12.09 7.70
N ARG A 212 -9.32 -12.38 8.91
CA ARG A 212 -8.08 -11.79 9.43
C ARG A 212 -6.88 -12.17 8.57
N ILE A 213 -6.77 -13.45 8.22
CA ILE A 213 -5.74 -13.95 7.29
C ILE A 213 -5.85 -13.23 5.95
N TYR A 214 -7.05 -13.16 5.36
CA TYR A 214 -7.28 -12.46 4.10
C TYR A 214 -6.79 -11.01 4.13
N TRP A 215 -7.13 -10.23 5.17
CA TRP A 215 -6.71 -8.83 5.25
C TRP A 215 -5.20 -8.67 5.46
N LEU A 216 -4.56 -9.58 6.19
CA LEU A 216 -3.10 -9.59 6.37
C LEU A 216 -2.38 -9.93 5.05
N LEU A 217 -2.81 -10.98 4.36
CA LEU A 217 -2.26 -11.33 3.06
C LEU A 217 -2.46 -10.20 2.05
N LYS A 218 -3.66 -9.62 2.03
CA LYS A 218 -3.93 -8.44 1.20
C LYS A 218 -3.03 -7.26 1.56
N ALA A 219 -2.78 -7.02 2.84
CA ALA A 219 -1.86 -5.97 3.29
C ALA A 219 -0.44 -6.25 2.78
N ILE A 220 0.05 -7.49 2.84
CA ILE A 220 1.36 -7.87 2.30
C ILE A 220 1.46 -7.54 0.81
N PHE A 221 0.55 -8.05 -0.01
CA PHE A 221 0.61 -7.88 -1.46
C PHE A 221 0.39 -6.43 -1.92
N HIS A 222 -0.40 -5.64 -1.19
CA HIS A 222 -0.69 -4.26 -1.57
C HIS A 222 0.14 -3.21 -0.80
N SER A 223 0.93 -3.59 0.20
CA SER A 223 1.74 -2.64 0.98
C SER A 223 2.89 -2.01 0.18
N GLY A 224 3.16 -2.50 -1.03
CA GLY A 224 4.33 -2.08 -1.79
C GLY A 224 5.65 -2.58 -1.20
N ALA A 225 5.62 -3.58 -0.31
CA ALA A 225 6.79 -4.21 0.34
C ALA A 225 7.75 -4.95 -0.63
N THR A 226 7.63 -4.72 -1.93
CA THR A 226 8.45 -5.33 -2.98
C THR A 226 9.13 -4.23 -3.80
N TYR A 227 10.36 -4.47 -4.22
CA TYR A 227 11.14 -3.52 -5.03
C TYR A 227 10.69 -3.41 -6.49
N ILE A 228 9.67 -4.16 -6.94
CA ILE A 228 9.28 -4.27 -8.36
C ILE A 228 9.11 -2.91 -9.04
N TYR A 229 8.38 -1.98 -8.40
CA TYR A 229 8.14 -0.65 -8.97
C TYR A 229 9.36 0.26 -8.90
N VAL A 230 10.11 0.16 -7.82
CA VAL A 230 11.33 0.94 -7.56
C VAL A 230 12.41 0.54 -8.57
N ASP A 231 12.67 -0.75 -8.70
CA ASP A 231 13.62 -1.32 -9.66
C ASP A 231 13.24 -0.95 -11.08
N LYS A 232 11.96 -1.05 -11.45
CA LYS A 232 11.49 -0.66 -12.78
C LYS A 232 11.70 0.83 -13.05
N PHE A 233 11.47 1.68 -12.05
CA PHE A 233 11.72 3.11 -12.17
C PHE A 233 13.20 3.40 -12.40
N PHE A 234 14.09 2.85 -11.58
CA PHE A 234 15.53 3.12 -11.71
C PHE A 234 16.16 2.48 -12.95
N LEU A 235 15.76 1.26 -13.32
CA LEU A 235 16.21 0.64 -14.57
C LEU A 235 15.86 1.49 -15.78
N ASN A 236 14.64 2.05 -15.84
CA ASN A 236 14.20 2.85 -16.97
C ASN A 236 14.90 4.21 -17.06
N ASN A 237 15.25 4.83 -15.93
CA ASN A 237 15.80 6.20 -15.90
C ASN A 237 17.33 6.23 -15.80
N TYR A 238 17.95 5.24 -15.15
CA TYR A 238 19.38 5.20 -14.84
C TYR A 238 20.09 3.94 -15.38
N GLY A 239 19.36 2.97 -15.94
CA GLY A 239 19.94 1.74 -16.48
C GLY A 239 20.34 0.70 -15.43
N THR A 240 20.23 1.00 -14.14
CA THR A 240 20.56 0.10 -13.04
C THR A 240 19.42 0.05 -12.01
N ARG A 241 19.31 -1.05 -11.26
CA ARG A 241 18.30 -1.16 -10.19
C ARG A 241 18.63 -0.29 -8.98
N GLU A 242 19.92 -0.07 -8.75
CA GLU A 242 20.47 0.62 -7.58
C GLU A 242 21.50 1.64 -8.03
N PRO A 243 21.06 2.83 -8.45
CA PRO A 243 21.98 3.88 -8.82
C PRO A 243 22.62 4.46 -7.56
N TYR A 244 23.94 4.62 -7.60
CA TYR A 244 24.74 5.23 -6.54
C TYR A 244 24.68 6.76 -6.63
N ILE A 245 23.48 7.32 -6.40
CA ILE A 245 23.24 8.77 -6.43
C ILE A 245 23.76 9.36 -5.13
N LYS A 246 24.73 10.29 -5.21
CA LYS A 246 25.31 10.89 -4.01
C LYS A 246 24.28 11.80 -3.35
N LEU A 247 24.33 11.93 -2.03
CA LEU A 247 23.49 12.89 -1.31
C LEU A 247 23.71 14.33 -1.82
N ASN A 248 24.94 14.66 -2.24
CA ASN A 248 25.26 15.95 -2.85
C ASN A 248 24.50 16.19 -4.16
N ASP A 249 24.25 15.14 -4.95
CA ASP A 249 23.49 15.26 -6.19
C ASP A 249 22.00 15.55 -5.92
N THR A 250 21.53 15.38 -4.68
CA THR A 250 20.16 15.63 -4.25
C THR A 250 19.94 17.03 -3.65
N LEU A 251 20.99 17.85 -3.59
CA LEU A 251 20.93 19.22 -3.07
C LEU A 251 20.12 20.16 -3.99
N PRO A 252 19.57 21.27 -3.47
CA PRO A 252 18.61 22.11 -4.19
C PRO A 252 19.19 22.81 -5.42
N ASP A 253 20.50 22.97 -5.52
CA ASP A 253 21.23 23.46 -6.69
C ASP A 253 21.33 22.43 -7.82
N GLN A 254 21.14 21.16 -7.50
CA GLN A 254 21.24 20.04 -8.44
C GLN A 254 19.88 19.68 -9.04
N LYS A 255 19.90 19.09 -10.24
CA LYS A 255 18.68 18.70 -10.98
C LYS A 255 17.74 17.80 -10.17
N ILE A 256 18.30 16.88 -9.38
CA ILE A 256 17.49 15.97 -8.56
C ILE A 256 16.86 16.72 -7.38
N GLY A 257 17.61 17.61 -6.70
CA GLY A 257 17.08 18.38 -5.59
C GLY A 257 16.04 19.41 -6.00
N LEU A 258 16.21 20.09 -7.14
CA LEU A 258 15.17 20.91 -7.76
C LEU A 258 13.88 20.10 -7.94
N LYS A 259 14.00 18.86 -8.43
CA LYS A 259 12.83 18.01 -8.62
C LYS A 259 12.18 17.58 -7.31
N ILE A 260 12.99 17.35 -6.26
CA ILE A 260 12.49 17.05 -4.92
C ILE A 260 11.68 18.23 -4.38
N LEU A 261 12.17 19.47 -4.55
CA LEU A 261 11.46 20.69 -4.17
C LEU A 261 10.13 20.84 -4.90
N GLU A 262 10.13 20.70 -6.23
CA GLU A 262 8.89 20.77 -7.02
C GLU A 262 7.84 19.76 -6.53
N VAL A 263 8.24 18.51 -6.28
CA VAL A 263 7.32 17.47 -5.81
C VAL A 263 6.82 17.77 -4.40
N TRP A 264 7.69 18.28 -3.52
CA TRP A 264 7.33 18.68 -2.17
C TRP A 264 6.29 19.82 -2.19
N GLU A 265 6.51 20.88 -2.96
CA GLU A 265 5.58 22.00 -3.11
C GLU A 265 4.22 21.55 -3.65
N GLU A 266 4.22 20.79 -4.74
CA GLU A 266 2.99 20.24 -5.33
C GLU A 266 2.21 19.38 -4.32
N GLU A 267 2.91 18.55 -3.56
CA GLU A 267 2.28 17.67 -2.58
C GLU A 267 1.74 18.45 -1.39
N CYS A 268 2.45 19.48 -0.94
CA CYS A 268 1.99 20.39 0.11
C CYS A 268 0.70 21.11 -0.31
N LEU A 269 0.70 21.73 -1.49
CA LEU A 269 -0.49 22.39 -2.07
C LEU A 269 -1.66 21.41 -2.24
N ARG A 270 -1.39 20.20 -2.75
CA ARG A 270 -2.41 19.16 -2.95
C ARG A 270 -3.02 18.73 -1.62
N ARG A 271 -2.20 18.48 -0.58
CA ARG A 271 -2.65 18.05 0.74
C ARG A 271 -3.43 19.16 1.44
N GLN A 272 -2.97 20.41 1.36
CA GLN A 272 -3.70 21.55 1.89
C GLN A 272 -5.08 21.68 1.23
N LYS A 273 -5.17 21.54 -0.10
CA LYS A 273 -6.45 21.57 -0.82
C LYS A 273 -7.41 20.46 -0.37
N ILE A 274 -6.90 19.26 -0.12
CA ILE A 274 -7.73 18.14 0.40
C ILE A 274 -8.16 18.43 1.85
N TYR A 275 -7.27 19.00 2.66
CA TYR A 275 -7.53 19.38 4.04
C TYR A 275 -8.57 20.50 4.17
N ASN A 276 -8.44 21.59 3.41
CA ASN A 276 -9.44 22.68 3.36
C ASN A 276 -10.81 22.13 2.95
N LYS A 277 -10.85 21.25 1.94
CA LYS A 277 -12.08 20.58 1.53
C LYS A 277 -12.66 19.67 2.60
N PHE A 278 -11.81 19.04 3.41
CA PHE A 278 -12.23 18.21 4.54
C PHE A 278 -12.79 19.06 5.68
N ARG A 279 -12.15 20.19 6.00
CA ARG A 279 -12.62 21.16 7.01
C ARG A 279 -13.76 22.07 6.54
N LYS A 280 -14.15 22.00 5.26
CA LYS A 280 -15.14 22.89 4.61
C LYS A 280 -14.77 24.38 4.70
N MET A 281 -13.47 24.68 4.67
CA MET A 281 -12.98 26.06 4.59
C MET A 281 -13.17 26.57 3.16
N GLU A 282 -13.68 27.80 3.01
CA GLU A 282 -13.75 28.47 1.70
C GLU A 282 -12.34 28.77 1.20
N ASN A 283 -12.08 28.56 -0.10
CA ASN A 283 -10.75 28.72 -0.72
C ASN A 283 -10.30 30.20 -0.84
N ASN A 284 -10.95 31.12 -0.14
CA ASN A 284 -10.76 32.55 -0.32
C ASN A 284 -9.97 33.13 0.84
N GLN A 285 -8.65 32.93 0.82
CA GLN A 285 -7.60 33.81 1.33
C GLN A 285 -6.26 33.07 1.18
N ALA A 286 -5.14 33.80 1.30
CA ALA A 286 -3.76 33.31 1.10
C ALA A 286 -3.57 31.85 1.56
N ILE A 287 -2.77 31.06 0.82
CA ILE A 287 -2.56 29.65 1.13
C ILE A 287 -1.79 29.55 2.46
N ILE A 288 -2.51 29.50 3.58
CA ILE A 288 -1.93 29.20 4.89
C ILE A 288 -1.78 27.68 4.96
N LEU A 289 -0.53 27.21 5.08
CA LEU A 289 -0.18 25.81 5.15
C LEU A 289 -0.40 25.26 6.57
N ASP A 290 -1.66 25.08 6.95
CA ASP A 290 -2.08 24.63 8.31
C ASP A 290 -2.32 23.13 8.44
N CYS A 291 -2.15 22.35 7.37
CA CYS A 291 -2.41 20.92 7.42
C CYS A 291 -1.33 20.21 8.27
N PRO A 292 -1.70 19.47 9.33
CA PRO A 292 -0.73 18.88 10.26
C PRO A 292 0.11 17.76 9.63
N ALA A 293 -0.33 17.21 8.50
CA ALA A 293 0.41 16.17 7.78
C ALA A 293 1.34 16.72 6.69
N LEU A 294 1.53 18.05 6.64
CA LEU A 294 2.52 18.66 5.77
C LEU A 294 3.93 18.41 6.31
N PRO A 295 4.87 17.97 5.46
CA PRO A 295 6.28 18.03 5.76
C PRO A 295 6.76 19.47 5.85
N GLU A 296 7.70 19.72 6.75
CA GLU A 296 8.57 20.88 6.61
C GLU A 296 9.41 20.78 5.32
N SER A 297 10.02 21.89 4.89
CA SER A 297 10.87 21.92 3.68
C SER A 297 11.96 20.85 3.74
N PRO A 298 12.24 20.10 2.66
CA PRO A 298 13.29 19.08 2.63
C PRO A 298 14.71 19.66 2.83
N PHE A 299 14.90 20.97 2.66
CA PHE A 299 16.15 21.68 2.89
C PHE A 299 15.92 22.87 3.83
N SER A 300 16.81 23.09 4.80
CA SER A 300 16.71 24.22 5.74
C SER A 300 17.24 25.50 5.09
N GLU A 301 16.46 26.58 5.10
CA GLU A 301 16.85 27.88 4.53
C GLU A 301 18.10 28.48 5.21
N ARG A 302 18.37 28.09 6.47
CA ARG A 302 19.47 28.63 7.28
C ARG A 302 20.85 28.04 6.99
N GLU A 303 20.94 26.92 6.25
CA GLU A 303 22.20 26.15 6.10
C GLU A 303 22.64 25.96 4.64
N ILE A 304 21.90 26.50 3.66
CA ILE A 304 22.26 26.40 2.23
C ILE A 304 23.66 26.98 1.95
N SER A 305 24.10 27.98 2.72
CA SER A 305 25.41 28.62 2.57
C SER A 305 26.58 27.78 3.08
N SER A 306 26.42 26.98 4.15
CA SER A 306 27.52 26.15 4.69
C SER A 306 27.74 24.86 3.91
N TRP A 307 26.71 24.39 3.18
CA TRP A 307 26.83 23.18 2.37
C TRP A 307 27.80 23.33 1.21
N ILE A 308 27.99 24.55 0.70
CA ILE A 308 28.92 24.85 -0.40
C ILE A 308 30.37 24.77 0.07
N ASP A 309 30.64 25.14 1.33
CA ASP A 309 31.99 25.19 1.90
C ASP A 309 32.45 23.81 2.42
N ASP A 310 31.57 23.04 3.08
CA ASP A 310 31.87 21.67 3.55
C ASP A 310 32.09 20.66 2.41
N ILE A 311 31.59 20.95 1.20
CA ILE A 311 31.79 20.12 -0.01
C ILE A 311 33.27 19.99 -0.40
N SER A 312 34.10 20.96 0.00
CA SER A 312 35.54 20.98 -0.29
C SER A 312 36.38 20.22 0.75
N GLU A 313 35.86 20.00 1.96
CA GLU A 313 36.60 19.48 3.12
C GLU A 313 36.13 18.12 3.65
N ASP A 314 35.10 17.49 3.06
CA ASP A 314 34.64 16.13 3.42
C ASP A 314 35.60 15.01 2.95
N GLY A 315 36.83 15.06 3.47
CA GLY A 315 37.20 14.11 4.51
C GLY A 315 37.30 12.65 4.07
N ILE A 316 38.37 12.35 3.31
CA ILE A 316 39.01 11.05 3.33
C ILE A 316 39.46 10.77 4.79
N THR A 317 38.57 10.20 5.60
CA THR A 317 38.97 9.30 6.69
C THR A 317 38.95 7.87 6.17
N VAL A 318 39.50 7.67 4.96
CA VAL A 318 40.05 6.36 4.58
C VAL A 318 41.30 6.19 5.42
N ARG A 319 41.10 5.55 6.56
CA ARG A 319 42.10 5.04 7.48
C ARG A 319 43.23 4.33 6.71
N ASN A 320 44.29 5.06 6.36
CA ASN A 320 45.69 4.68 6.12
C ASN A 320 46.08 3.21 5.76
N GLN A 321 45.24 2.43 5.05
CA GLN A 321 45.54 1.01 4.76
C GLN A 321 45.45 0.58 3.29
N SER A 322 44.97 1.41 2.34
CA SER A 322 44.89 0.99 0.91
C SER A 322 45.74 1.78 -0.08
N ASN A 323 46.40 2.88 0.34
CA ASN A 323 47.16 3.75 -0.56
C ASN A 323 48.52 3.19 -1.06
N LYS A 324 48.82 1.91 -0.82
CA LYS A 324 49.96 1.23 -1.47
C LYS A 324 49.58 0.32 -2.65
N GLU A 325 48.29 0.08 -2.92
CA GLU A 325 47.89 -0.90 -3.96
C GLU A 325 47.12 -0.33 -5.17
N GLN A 326 46.69 0.95 -5.15
CA GLN A 326 45.84 1.49 -6.23
C GLN A 326 46.51 2.53 -7.17
N LEU A 327 47.82 2.75 -7.08
CA LEU A 327 48.54 3.70 -7.94
C LEU A 327 48.64 3.30 -9.43
N ASN A 328 48.01 2.20 -9.85
CA ASN A 328 48.08 1.68 -11.23
C ASN A 328 46.74 1.58 -11.98
N ARG A 329 45.69 2.32 -11.59
CA ARG A 329 44.48 2.40 -12.44
C ARG A 329 44.06 3.85 -12.69
N SER A 330 44.24 4.25 -13.94
CA SER A 330 43.80 5.54 -14.49
C SER A 330 42.28 5.74 -14.32
N PRO A 331 41.81 6.98 -14.08
CA PRO A 331 40.40 7.25 -13.92
C PRO A 331 39.70 7.31 -15.28
N GLN A 332 38.87 6.32 -15.59
CA GLN A 332 37.84 6.46 -16.62
C GLN A 332 36.78 7.47 -16.13
N LYS A 333 36.73 8.63 -16.78
CA LYS A 333 35.62 9.60 -16.68
C LYS A 333 34.32 8.95 -17.18
N ASN A 334 33.51 8.41 -16.27
CA ASN A 334 32.11 8.13 -16.56
C ASN A 334 31.30 9.42 -16.36
N SER A 335 31.03 10.13 -17.45
CA SER A 335 30.01 11.18 -17.46
C SER A 335 28.63 10.52 -17.24
N PHE A 336 28.09 10.60 -16.02
CA PHE A 336 26.73 10.16 -15.72
C PHE A 336 25.75 11.03 -16.52
N ASN A 337 25.20 10.45 -17.59
CA ASN A 337 24.15 11.06 -18.39
C ASN A 337 22.82 10.93 -17.61
N SER A 338 22.58 11.85 -16.67
CA SER A 338 21.27 11.97 -16.00
C SER A 338 20.23 12.42 -17.04
N LYS A 339 19.57 11.46 -17.69
CA LYS A 339 18.42 11.76 -18.55
C LYS A 339 17.37 12.49 -17.73
N VAL A 340 16.85 13.58 -18.28
CA VAL A 340 15.76 14.36 -17.69
C VAL A 340 14.60 13.42 -17.36
N ILE A 341 14.29 13.28 -16.07
CA ILE A 341 13.18 12.46 -15.59
C ILE A 341 11.88 13.17 -15.97
N GLN A 342 11.32 12.84 -17.14
CA GLN A 342 10.01 13.33 -17.55
C GLN A 342 8.91 12.56 -16.81
N LEU A 343 8.48 13.09 -15.65
CA LEU A 343 7.38 12.51 -14.86
C LEU A 343 6.01 12.62 -15.54
N SER A 344 5.86 13.40 -16.62
CA SER A 344 4.62 13.55 -17.38
C SER A 344 4.06 12.20 -17.90
N HIS A 345 4.94 11.22 -18.14
CA HIS A 345 4.55 9.88 -18.57
C HIS A 345 4.16 8.93 -17.42
N TYR A 346 4.50 9.25 -16.17
CA TYR A 346 4.18 8.43 -15.02
C TYR A 346 2.86 8.91 -14.37
N LYS A 347 1.74 8.32 -14.81
CA LYS A 347 0.47 8.49 -14.08
C LYS A 347 0.66 8.01 -12.64
N ARG A 348 0.53 8.93 -11.65
CA ARG A 348 0.43 8.62 -10.21
C ARG A 348 -0.65 7.54 -10.02
N ARG A 349 -0.25 6.28 -9.94
CA ARG A 349 -1.16 5.18 -9.58
C ARG A 349 -1.17 5.08 -8.05
N LYS A 350 -2.36 4.97 -7.48
CA LYS A 350 -2.53 4.57 -6.08
C LYS A 350 -1.92 3.17 -5.95
N ILE A 351 -0.81 3.06 -5.22
CA ILE A 351 -0.33 1.80 -4.66
C ILE A 351 -1.21 1.50 -3.45
#